data_AF-A0A537NTZ6-F1
#
_entry.id   AF-A0A537NTZ6-F1
#
_cell.length_a   1.000
_cell.length_b   1.000
_cell.length_c   1.000
_cell.angle_alpha   90.00
_cell.angle_beta   90.00
_cell.angle_gamma   90.00
#
_symmetry.space_group_name_H-M   'P 1'
#
loop_
_entity.id
_entity.type
_entity.pdbx_description
1 polymer ?
#
loop_
_entity_poly.entity_id
_entity_poly.type
_entity_poly.pdbx_seq_one_letter_code
_entity_poly.pdbx_strand_id
1 'polypeptide(L)'
;RDPAPPPADYVKGSGGLYRDMMIHDFDMARFLMGEEFTVVQALGAALVDKAIGEAGDVDTAAVQMQTKTGRIAVITNLRRATYGYDQRMEVHGSKGMLSARNVHNTTVELHTADGTRADPIQNFFLERYAQAYASELNCFIAAVESGNRGLDSRALIAVECPAQRTKAQTIVCRGQAGLAAE
;
A
#
# COMPACT_ATOMS: atom_id res chain seq x y z
N ARG A 1 -1.04 4.08 -4.49
CA ARG A 1 -0.94 4.48 -5.92
C ARG A 1 -0.11 5.74 -5.98
N ASP A 2 0.83 5.80 -6.91
CA ASP A 2 1.87 6.84 -6.89
C ASP A 2 1.61 7.90 -7.96
N PRO A 3 2.05 9.16 -7.76
CA PRO A 3 1.86 10.21 -8.75
C PRO A 3 2.50 9.94 -10.11
N ALA A 4 3.68 9.31 -10.10
CA ALA A 4 4.49 9.04 -11.29
C ALA A 4 5.38 7.80 -11.07
N PRO A 5 5.73 7.07 -12.15
CA PRO A 5 6.60 5.91 -12.06
C PRO A 5 8.03 6.32 -11.66
N PRO A 6 8.77 5.43 -10.97
CA PRO A 6 10.20 5.63 -10.76
C PRO A 6 10.97 5.55 -12.10
N PRO A 7 12.21 6.06 -12.16
CA PRO A 7 13.05 5.90 -13.34
C PRO A 7 13.24 4.41 -13.72
N ALA A 8 13.26 4.09 -15.01
CA ALA A 8 13.35 2.71 -15.49
C ALA A 8 14.59 1.94 -14.98
N ASP A 9 15.71 2.63 -14.75
CA ASP A 9 16.91 1.99 -14.19
C ASP A 9 16.74 1.55 -12.74
N TYR A 10 15.89 2.22 -11.96
CA TYR A 10 15.52 1.77 -10.62
C TYR A 10 14.69 0.48 -10.69
N VAL A 11 13.75 0.41 -11.63
CA VAL A 11 12.82 -0.73 -11.80
C VAL A 11 13.56 -2.05 -12.01
N LYS A 12 14.67 -2.04 -12.77
CA LYS A 12 15.48 -3.25 -13.02
C LYS A 12 16.00 -3.91 -11.74
N GLY A 13 16.24 -3.13 -10.69
CA GLY A 13 16.79 -3.61 -9.40
C GLY A 13 15.76 -3.69 -8.26
N SER A 14 14.55 -3.20 -8.45
CA SER A 14 13.54 -3.07 -7.38
C SER A 14 12.95 -4.41 -6.94
N GLY A 15 13.03 -5.43 -7.80
CA GLY A 15 12.37 -6.71 -7.61
C GLY A 15 10.89 -6.71 -8.03
N GLY A 16 10.47 -5.68 -8.75
CA GLY A 16 9.16 -5.56 -9.38
C GLY A 16 8.10 -4.89 -8.49
N LEU A 17 7.00 -4.46 -9.10
CA LEU A 17 5.92 -3.71 -8.44
C LEU A 17 5.40 -4.39 -7.16
N TYR A 18 5.27 -5.72 -7.16
CA TYR A 18 4.76 -6.45 -5.99
C TYR A 18 5.69 -6.38 -4.77
N ARG A 19 7.01 -6.29 -4.99
CA ARG A 19 8.00 -6.25 -3.91
C ARG A 19 8.38 -4.83 -3.51
N ASP A 20 8.41 -3.93 -4.48
CA ASP A 20 8.86 -2.55 -4.29
C ASP A 20 7.73 -1.62 -3.81
N MET A 21 6.52 -1.83 -4.33
CA MET A 21 5.37 -0.96 -4.06
C MET A 21 4.32 -1.67 -3.20
N MET A 22 3.85 -2.83 -3.65
CA MET A 22 2.74 -3.54 -2.98
C MET A 22 3.13 -4.15 -1.63
N ILE A 23 4.42 -4.19 -1.28
CA ILE A 23 4.91 -4.68 0.01
C ILE A 23 4.25 -3.95 1.19
N HIS A 24 4.04 -2.63 1.04
CA HIS A 24 3.37 -1.82 2.06
C HIS A 24 1.90 -2.21 2.20
N ASP A 25 1.23 -2.50 1.08
CA ASP A 25 -0.17 -2.92 1.09
C ASP A 25 -0.34 -4.35 1.63
N PHE A 26 0.63 -5.24 1.40
CA PHE A 26 0.64 -6.58 2.01
C PHE A 26 0.81 -6.50 3.53
N ASP A 27 1.72 -5.65 4.03
CA ASP A 27 1.88 -5.42 5.47
C ASP A 27 0.61 -4.80 6.07
N MET A 28 0.05 -3.78 5.42
CA MET A 28 -1.21 -3.13 5.83
C MET A 28 -2.38 -4.12 5.86
N ALA A 29 -2.53 -4.97 4.85
CA ALA A 29 -3.58 -5.96 4.81
C ALA A 29 -3.42 -6.98 5.96
N ARG A 30 -2.20 -7.43 6.24
CA ARG A 30 -1.93 -8.33 7.38
C ARG A 30 -2.17 -7.64 8.73
N PHE A 31 -1.91 -6.35 8.83
CA PHE A 31 -2.22 -5.54 10.01
C PHE A 31 -3.73 -5.45 10.24
N LEU A 32 -4.47 -5.00 9.23
CA LEU A 32 -5.92 -4.79 9.34
C LEU A 32 -6.71 -6.09 9.54
N MET A 33 -6.27 -7.19 8.92
CA MET A 33 -6.98 -8.47 8.98
C MET A 33 -6.68 -9.27 10.24
N GLY A 34 -5.55 -9.02 10.91
CA GLY A 34 -5.10 -9.75 12.09
C GLY A 34 -4.89 -11.26 11.85
N GLU A 35 -4.81 -11.69 10.61
CA GLU A 35 -4.72 -13.09 10.18
C GLU A 35 -3.87 -13.21 8.91
N GLU A 36 -3.18 -14.32 8.76
CA GLU A 36 -2.35 -14.61 7.58
C GLU A 36 -3.20 -15.01 6.36
N PHE A 37 -2.73 -14.60 5.17
CA PHE A 37 -3.32 -14.99 3.91
C PHE A 37 -2.81 -16.37 3.47
N THR A 38 -3.71 -17.19 2.94
CA THR A 38 -3.42 -18.55 2.46
C THR A 38 -3.60 -18.72 0.95
N VAL A 39 -4.34 -17.80 0.33
CA VAL A 39 -4.54 -17.73 -1.12
C VAL A 39 -4.19 -16.34 -1.60
N VAL A 40 -3.46 -16.26 -2.71
CA VAL A 40 -3.09 -15.00 -3.38
C VAL A 40 -3.23 -15.21 -4.89
N GLN A 41 -3.97 -14.33 -5.56
CA GLN A 41 -4.14 -14.31 -7.01
C GLN A 41 -3.86 -12.91 -7.52
N ALA A 42 -2.98 -12.79 -8.52
CA ALA A 42 -2.50 -11.51 -9.01
C ALA A 42 -2.72 -11.37 -10.51
N LEU A 43 -3.09 -10.16 -10.93
CA LEU A 43 -3.06 -9.71 -12.32
C LEU A 43 -2.16 -8.47 -12.40
N GLY A 44 -1.49 -8.29 -13.53
CA GLY A 44 -0.61 -7.15 -13.74
C GLY A 44 -0.38 -6.87 -15.23
N ALA A 45 -0.17 -5.60 -15.55
CA ALA A 45 0.16 -5.14 -16.89
C ALA A 45 1.03 -3.86 -16.84
N ALA A 46 1.79 -3.63 -17.92
CA ALA A 46 2.48 -2.36 -18.16
C ALA A 46 1.60 -1.47 -19.07
N LEU A 47 0.88 -0.52 -18.46
CA LEU A 47 -0.09 0.36 -19.11
C LEU A 47 0.32 1.85 -19.08
N VAL A 48 1.36 2.18 -18.32
CA VAL A 48 1.79 3.55 -18.01
C VAL A 48 3.05 3.91 -18.78
N ASP A 49 4.08 3.08 -18.68
CA ASP A 49 5.40 3.29 -19.30
C ASP A 49 5.89 1.98 -19.93
N LYS A 50 6.10 2.02 -21.25
CA LYS A 50 6.57 0.86 -22.02
C LYS A 50 7.93 0.36 -21.52
N ALA A 51 8.80 1.25 -21.05
CA ALA A 51 10.13 0.88 -20.57
C ALA A 51 10.07 -0.03 -19.32
N ILE A 52 9.02 0.10 -18.49
CA ILE A 52 8.79 -0.78 -17.34
C ILE A 52 8.45 -2.20 -17.82
N GLY A 53 7.57 -2.31 -18.81
CA GLY A 53 7.23 -3.59 -19.44
C GLY A 53 8.43 -4.24 -20.14
N GLU A 54 9.24 -3.44 -20.85
CA GLU A 54 10.48 -3.91 -21.50
C GLU A 54 11.53 -4.39 -20.48
N ALA A 55 11.53 -3.83 -19.26
CA ALA A 55 12.35 -4.29 -18.15
C ALA A 55 11.81 -5.55 -17.44
N GLY A 56 10.65 -6.08 -17.86
CA GLY A 56 10.03 -7.28 -17.30
C GLY A 56 9.19 -7.04 -16.04
N ASP A 57 8.79 -5.80 -15.76
CA ASP A 57 7.91 -5.45 -14.64
C ASP A 57 6.54 -4.96 -15.12
N VAL A 58 5.59 -4.81 -14.19
CA VAL A 58 4.26 -4.24 -14.41
C VAL A 58 4.15 -2.89 -13.71
N ASP A 59 3.37 -1.96 -14.25
CA ASP A 59 3.13 -0.66 -13.63
C ASP A 59 1.72 -0.51 -13.06
N THR A 60 0.84 -1.47 -13.35
CA THR A 60 -0.54 -1.53 -12.91
C THR A 60 -0.85 -2.97 -12.51
N ALA A 61 -1.34 -3.18 -11.29
CA ALA A 61 -1.61 -4.52 -10.78
C ALA A 61 -2.81 -4.55 -9.82
N ALA A 62 -3.44 -5.72 -9.76
CA ALA A 62 -4.48 -6.04 -8.79
C ALA A 62 -4.19 -7.40 -8.15
N VAL A 63 -4.42 -7.52 -6.84
CA VAL A 63 -4.26 -8.77 -6.09
C VAL A 63 -5.50 -9.03 -5.26
N GLN A 64 -5.97 -10.27 -5.30
CA GLN A 64 -7.02 -10.79 -4.43
C GLN A 64 -6.42 -11.83 -3.49
N MET A 65 -6.76 -11.75 -2.21
CA MET A 65 -6.22 -12.63 -1.18
C MET A 65 -7.30 -13.15 -0.26
N GLN A 66 -7.09 -14.35 0.29
CA GLN A 66 -8.03 -14.96 1.24
C GLN A 66 -7.29 -15.55 2.45
N THR A 67 -7.79 -15.28 3.65
CA THR A 67 -7.30 -15.87 4.91
C THR A 67 -7.85 -17.28 5.12
N LYS A 68 -7.31 -18.02 6.09
CA LYS A 68 -7.78 -19.38 6.38
C LYS A 68 -9.26 -19.41 6.83
N THR A 69 -9.71 -18.36 7.52
CA THR A 69 -11.12 -18.21 7.93
C THR A 69 -12.04 -17.68 6.83
N GLY A 70 -11.53 -17.46 5.61
CA GLY A 70 -12.32 -17.05 4.45
C GLY A 70 -12.49 -15.54 4.30
N ARG A 71 -11.79 -14.71 5.09
CA ARG A 71 -11.81 -13.25 4.91
C ARG A 71 -11.07 -12.88 3.63
N ILE A 72 -11.56 -11.86 2.93
CA ILE A 72 -11.07 -11.48 1.60
C ILE A 72 -10.47 -10.07 1.66
N ALA A 73 -9.34 -9.87 0.97
CA ALA A 73 -8.73 -8.57 0.74
C ALA A 73 -8.44 -8.39 -0.76
N VAL A 74 -8.61 -7.15 -1.24
CA VAL A 74 -8.30 -6.76 -2.62
C VAL A 74 -7.40 -5.54 -2.59
N ILE A 75 -6.28 -5.61 -3.30
CA ILE A 75 -5.30 -4.53 -3.43
C ILE A 75 -5.22 -4.12 -4.89
N THR A 76 -5.16 -2.80 -5.15
CA THR A 76 -4.86 -2.27 -6.48
C THR A 76 -3.72 -1.27 -6.40
N ASN A 77 -2.72 -1.44 -7.28
CA ASN A 77 -1.62 -0.52 -7.41
C ASN A 77 -1.48 -0.05 -8.85
N LEU A 78 -1.00 1.18 -8.96
CA LEU A 78 -0.63 1.78 -10.21
C LEU A 78 0.43 2.85 -9.94
N ARG A 79 1.46 2.85 -10.79
CA ARG A 79 2.61 3.76 -10.70
C ARG A 79 2.29 5.18 -11.16
N ARG A 80 1.09 5.45 -11.69
CA ARG A 80 0.66 6.80 -12.11
C ARG A 80 -0.79 7.09 -11.76
N ALA A 81 -0.99 7.93 -10.76
CA ALA A 81 -2.22 8.62 -10.41
C ALA A 81 -1.96 10.12 -10.57
N THR A 82 -2.37 10.69 -11.71
CA THR A 82 -2.02 12.08 -12.10
C THR A 82 -2.52 13.15 -11.13
N TYR A 83 -3.36 12.78 -10.17
CA TYR A 83 -3.98 13.65 -9.19
C TYR A 83 -3.31 13.58 -7.80
N GLY A 84 -2.30 12.74 -7.60
CA GLY A 84 -1.51 12.67 -6.36
C GLY A 84 -1.43 11.29 -5.74
N TYR A 85 -0.98 11.22 -4.47
CA TYR A 85 -0.90 9.96 -3.73
C TYR A 85 -2.30 9.44 -3.39
N ASP A 86 -2.76 8.42 -4.12
CA ASP A 86 -4.05 7.77 -3.85
C ASP A 86 -3.84 6.48 -3.05
N GLN A 87 -4.10 6.59 -1.75
CA GLN A 87 -3.88 5.58 -0.73
C GLN A 87 -5.09 5.56 0.19
N ARG A 88 -6.04 4.71 -0.18
CA ARG A 88 -7.30 4.54 0.52
C ARG A 88 -7.45 3.09 0.92
N MET A 89 -8.18 2.89 2.00
CA MET A 89 -8.51 1.58 2.51
C MET A 89 -9.90 1.61 3.11
N GLU A 90 -10.58 0.48 3.03
CA GLU A 90 -11.85 0.24 3.67
C GLU A 90 -11.86 -1.17 4.26
N VAL A 91 -12.44 -1.31 5.45
CA VAL A 91 -12.58 -2.59 6.12
C VAL A 91 -14.05 -2.75 6.50
N HIS A 92 -14.68 -3.74 5.89
CA HIS A 92 -16.07 -4.09 6.15
C HIS A 92 -16.15 -5.27 7.11
N GLY A 93 -17.06 -5.17 8.08
CA GLY A 93 -17.37 -6.24 9.02
C GLY A 93 -18.87 -6.29 9.31
N SER A 94 -19.29 -7.28 10.10
CA SER A 94 -20.71 -7.53 10.39
C SER A 94 -21.46 -6.37 11.06
N LYS A 95 -20.74 -5.38 11.61
CA LYS A 95 -21.30 -4.21 12.31
C LYS A 95 -21.18 -2.90 11.54
N GLY A 96 -20.64 -2.92 10.32
CA GLY A 96 -20.42 -1.72 9.52
C GLY A 96 -19.04 -1.69 8.88
N MET A 97 -18.59 -0.49 8.52
CA MET A 97 -17.38 -0.28 7.73
C MET A 97 -16.60 0.92 8.24
N LEU A 98 -15.26 0.80 8.25
CA LEU A 98 -14.34 1.92 8.41
C LEU A 98 -13.69 2.24 7.07
N SER A 99 -13.42 3.52 6.81
CA SER A 99 -12.72 3.96 5.61
C SER A 99 -11.73 5.07 5.94
N ALA A 100 -10.52 4.96 5.40
CA ALA A 100 -9.53 6.03 5.42
C ALA A 100 -9.37 6.60 4.00
N ARG A 101 -9.46 7.93 3.90
CA ARG A 101 -9.40 8.69 2.65
C ARG A 101 -8.05 9.42 2.51
N ASN A 102 -7.79 9.91 1.31
CA ASN A 102 -6.61 10.73 1.03
C ASN A 102 -6.65 12.05 1.79
N VAL A 103 -5.47 12.56 2.13
CA VAL A 103 -5.30 13.88 2.76
C VAL A 103 -5.13 14.94 1.68
N HIS A 104 -5.89 16.01 1.81
CA HIS A 104 -5.78 17.20 0.96
C HIS A 104 -4.72 18.16 1.50
N ASN A 105 -4.13 18.98 0.63
CA ASN A 105 -3.14 19.99 1.07
C ASN A 105 -3.76 20.97 2.07
N THR A 106 -5.01 21.35 1.85
CA THR A 106 -5.82 22.16 2.77
C THR A 106 -7.25 21.63 2.84
N THR A 107 -8.05 22.20 3.73
CA THR A 107 -9.50 21.95 3.80
C THR A 107 -10.31 22.96 2.98
N VAL A 108 -9.68 23.68 2.05
CA VAL A 108 -10.34 24.72 1.25
C VAL A 108 -11.16 24.09 0.13
N GLU A 109 -12.40 24.57 -0.02
CA GLU A 109 -13.30 24.19 -1.10
C GLU A 109 -13.80 25.46 -1.82
N LEU A 110 -13.90 25.37 -3.14
CA LEU A 110 -14.53 26.37 -4.00
C LEU A 110 -15.92 25.87 -4.40
N HIS A 111 -16.95 26.66 -4.12
CA HIS A 111 -18.34 26.38 -4.51
C HIS A 111 -18.81 27.43 -5.54
N THR A 112 -19.14 26.98 -6.75
CA THR A 112 -19.70 27.84 -7.81
C THR A 112 -20.97 27.22 -8.39
N ALA A 113 -21.60 27.88 -9.35
CA ALA A 113 -22.72 27.32 -10.11
C ALA A 113 -22.35 26.03 -10.87
N ASP A 114 -21.06 25.82 -11.15
CA ASP A 114 -20.54 24.64 -11.86
C ASP A 114 -20.21 23.47 -10.92
N GLY A 115 -20.31 23.67 -9.61
CA GLY A 115 -20.14 22.64 -8.59
C GLY A 115 -19.12 22.97 -7.51
N THR A 116 -18.69 21.94 -6.78
CA THR A 116 -17.70 22.02 -5.70
C THR A 116 -16.37 21.45 -6.15
N ARG A 117 -15.27 22.15 -5.85
CA ARG A 117 -13.90 21.69 -6.06
C ARG A 117 -13.11 21.79 -4.76
N ALA A 118 -12.57 20.67 -4.30
CA ALA A 118 -11.61 20.64 -3.20
C ALA A 118 -10.19 20.90 -3.71
N ASP A 119 -9.31 21.32 -2.80
CA ASP A 119 -7.87 21.42 -3.03
C ASP A 119 -7.27 20.06 -3.48
N PRO A 120 -6.12 19.97 -4.18
CA PRO A 120 -5.53 18.69 -4.51
C PRO A 120 -5.15 17.85 -3.28
N ILE A 121 -5.14 16.53 -3.48
CA ILE A 121 -4.54 15.62 -2.50
C ILE A 121 -3.02 15.80 -2.47
N GLN A 122 -2.40 15.45 -1.35
CA GLN A 122 -0.97 15.55 -1.18
C GLN A 122 -0.23 14.79 -2.29
N ASN A 123 0.69 15.49 -2.95
CA ASN A 123 1.38 15.00 -4.14
C ASN A 123 2.90 14.92 -3.96
N PHE A 124 3.45 15.58 -2.93
CA PHE A 124 4.88 15.56 -2.65
C PHE A 124 5.21 14.58 -1.53
N PHE A 125 6.26 13.78 -1.73
CA PHE A 125 6.64 12.69 -0.83
C PHE A 125 6.85 13.17 0.61
N LEU A 126 7.59 14.26 0.80
CA LEU A 126 7.88 14.78 2.14
C LEU A 126 6.61 15.25 2.85
N GLU A 127 5.72 15.97 2.17
CA GLU A 127 4.44 16.40 2.74
C GLU A 127 3.56 15.20 3.11
N ARG A 128 3.54 14.19 2.25
CA ARG A 128 2.72 12.99 2.43
C ARG A 128 3.18 12.12 3.61
N TYR A 129 4.49 11.97 3.79
CA TYR A 129 5.06 10.96 4.68
C TYR A 129 5.86 11.49 5.87
N ALA A 130 6.11 12.80 5.98
CA ALA A 130 6.89 13.37 7.09
C ALA A 130 6.37 12.91 8.46
N GLN A 131 5.06 12.94 8.68
CA GLN A 131 4.47 12.51 9.94
C GLN A 131 4.65 11.01 10.17
N ALA A 132 4.45 10.18 9.15
CA ALA A 132 4.59 8.73 9.26
C ALA A 132 6.03 8.32 9.64
N TYR A 133 7.03 8.91 8.97
CA TYR A 133 8.44 8.65 9.30
C TYR A 133 8.84 9.18 10.68
N ALA A 134 8.34 10.36 11.08
CA ALA A 134 8.59 10.87 12.42
C ALA A 134 8.00 9.94 13.49
N SER A 135 6.77 9.45 13.29
CA SER A 135 6.14 8.48 14.18
C SER A 135 6.90 7.16 14.23
N GLU A 136 7.39 6.67 13.08
CA GLU A 136 8.18 5.45 13.00
C GLU A 136 9.50 5.55 13.76
N LEU A 137 10.24 6.63 13.55
CA LEU A 137 11.50 6.85 14.25
C LEU A 137 11.30 7.00 15.76
N ASN A 138 10.26 7.72 16.19
CA ASN A 138 9.94 7.87 17.60
C ASN A 138 9.54 6.53 18.25
N CYS A 139 8.78 5.69 17.53
CA CYS A 139 8.42 4.35 18.00
C CYS A 139 9.67 3.47 18.14
N PHE A 140 10.58 3.54 17.16
CA PHE A 140 11.86 2.84 17.21
C PHE A 140 12.70 3.25 18.42
N ILE A 141 12.85 4.56 18.66
CA ILE A 141 13.61 5.10 19.79
C ILE A 141 13.01 4.60 21.12
N ALA A 142 11.70 4.70 21.29
CA ALA A 142 11.02 4.26 22.50
C ALA A 142 11.18 2.74 22.75
N ALA A 143 11.16 1.93 21.69
CA ALA A 143 11.39 0.49 21.79
C ALA A 143 12.81 0.16 22.26
N VAL A 144 13.81 0.89 21.75
CA VAL A 144 15.21 0.74 22.17
C VAL A 144 15.40 1.15 23.63
N GLU A 145 14.87 2.31 24.03
CA GLU A 145 15.00 2.84 25.40
C GLU A 145 14.31 1.97 26.45
N SER A 146 13.17 1.37 26.10
CA SER A 146 12.44 0.46 26.98
C SER A 146 13.01 -0.97 27.03
N GLY A 147 14.03 -1.26 26.24
CA GLY A 147 14.58 -2.62 26.10
C GLY A 147 13.63 -3.60 25.39
N ASN A 148 12.54 -3.10 24.80
CA ASN A 148 11.59 -3.90 24.04
C ASN A 148 12.10 -4.13 22.61
N ARG A 149 12.58 -5.34 22.34
CA ARG A 149 13.09 -5.73 21.01
C ARG A 149 11.99 -6.10 20.00
N GLY A 150 10.72 -6.08 20.41
CA GLY A 150 9.59 -6.40 19.56
C GLY A 150 8.99 -5.14 18.93
N LEU A 151 9.56 -4.70 17.81
CA LEU A 151 8.85 -3.79 16.91
C LEU A 151 7.86 -4.62 16.10
N ASP A 152 6.58 -4.52 16.45
CA ASP A 152 5.53 -4.97 15.55
C ASP A 152 5.28 -3.85 14.53
N SER A 153 5.34 -4.14 13.23
CA SER A 153 4.97 -3.15 12.19
C SER A 153 3.54 -2.63 12.38
N ARG A 154 2.71 -3.39 13.11
CA ARG A 154 1.35 -3.05 13.53
C ARG A 154 1.26 -1.94 14.60
N ALA A 155 2.32 -1.68 15.34
CA ALA A 155 2.34 -0.67 16.41
C ALA A 155 2.58 0.76 15.90
N LEU A 156 2.83 0.95 14.60
CA LEU A 156 3.22 2.23 14.01
C LEU A 156 2.04 3.16 13.66
N ILE A 157 0.83 2.61 13.50
CA ILE A 157 -0.38 3.37 13.11
C ILE A 157 -1.27 3.68 14.32
N ALA A 158 -1.12 2.95 15.43
CA ALA A 158 -1.70 3.34 16.70
C ALA A 158 -0.73 4.31 17.39
N VAL A 159 -1.17 5.55 17.64
CA VAL A 159 -0.42 6.56 18.43
C VAL A 159 -0.23 6.14 19.90
N GLU A 160 -0.57 4.89 20.26
CA GLU A 160 -0.24 4.28 21.53
C GLU A 160 0.40 2.91 21.27
N CYS A 161 1.70 2.79 21.59
CA CYS A 161 2.44 1.55 21.53
C CYS A 161 2.15 0.69 22.77
N PRO A 162 1.46 -0.45 22.60
CA PRO A 162 1.86 -1.65 23.31
C PRO A 162 2.02 -2.82 22.33
N ALA A 163 3.25 -3.33 22.26
CA ALA A 163 3.69 -4.40 21.37
C ALA A 163 2.84 -5.68 21.45
N GLN A 164 2.52 -6.26 20.29
CA GLN A 164 2.14 -7.66 20.15
C GLN A 164 3.04 -8.35 19.12
N ARG A 165 3.28 -9.65 19.27
CA ARG A 165 4.24 -10.39 18.42
C ARG A 165 3.51 -11.16 17.34
N THR A 166 3.98 -11.08 16.09
CA THR A 166 3.63 -12.08 15.05
C THR A 166 4.79 -12.33 14.10
N LYS A 167 4.94 -13.60 13.69
CA LYS A 167 6.00 -14.07 12.79
C LYS A 167 5.65 -13.75 11.34
N ALA A 168 6.55 -13.11 10.59
CA ALA A 168 6.42 -12.98 9.14
C ALA A 168 6.86 -14.28 8.44
N GLN A 169 6.05 -14.76 7.48
CA GLN A 169 6.44 -15.77 6.50
C GLN A 169 6.39 -15.15 5.11
N THR A 170 7.35 -15.50 4.27
CA THR A 170 7.47 -15.04 2.88
C THR A 170 6.34 -15.62 2.03
N ILE A 171 5.51 -14.75 1.46
CA ILE A 171 4.50 -15.12 0.46
C ILE A 171 5.22 -15.35 -0.87
N VAL A 172 5.21 -16.58 -1.36
CA VAL A 172 5.74 -16.94 -2.70
C VAL A 172 4.62 -16.82 -3.71
N CYS A 173 4.65 -15.77 -4.53
CA CYS A 173 3.78 -15.65 -5.69
C CYS A 173 4.21 -16.69 -6.75
N ARG A 174 3.38 -17.72 -6.98
CA ARG A 174 3.57 -18.61 -8.14
C ARG A 174 3.00 -17.91 -9.37
N GLY A 175 3.87 -17.42 -10.26
CA GLY A 175 3.46 -16.95 -11.58
C GLY A 175 2.87 -18.11 -12.39
N GLN A 176 1.63 -17.99 -12.86
CA GLN A 176 1.14 -18.82 -13.93
C GLN A 176 1.74 -18.31 -15.24
N ALA A 177 2.93 -18.78 -15.58
CA ALA A 177 3.40 -18.77 -16.95
C ALA A 177 2.65 -19.89 -17.69
N GLY A 178 1.77 -19.53 -18.63
CA GLY A 178 1.21 -20.48 -19.59
C GLY A 178 -0.29 -20.34 -19.81
N LEU A 179 -0.69 -19.38 -20.63
CA LEU A 179 -1.78 -19.55 -21.60
C LEU A 179 -1.37 -18.77 -22.85
N ALA A 180 -0.55 -19.42 -23.66
CA ALA A 180 -0.36 -19.08 -25.07
C ALA A 180 -1.03 -20.17 -25.89
N ALA A 181 -1.78 -19.74 -26.91
CA ALA A 181 -2.34 -20.49 -28.04
C ALA A 181 -3.49 -21.47 -27.74
N GLU A 182 -4.72 -21.08 -28.12
CA GLU A 182 -5.39 -21.54 -29.35
C GLU A 182 -6.23 -20.39 -29.94
#